data_AF-A0A2R6RIR8-F1
#
_entry.id   AF-A0A2R6RIR8-F1
#
_cell.length_a   1.000
_cell.length_b   1.000
_cell.length_c   1.000
_cell.angle_alpha   90.00
_cell.angle_beta   90.00
_cell.angle_gamma   90.00
#
_symmetry.space_group_name_H-M   'P 1'
#
loop_
_entity.id
_entity.type
_entity.pdbx_description
1 polymer ?
#
loop_
_entity_poly.entity_id
_entity_poly.type
_entity_poly.pdbx_seq_one_letter_code
_entity_poly.pdbx_strand_id
1 'polypeptide(L)'
;MKGEEFVWYFLKLCLIHHDRYALDSDLLKDWWADKKPHGWFVGSINKNFSLMPVENFMLTPNDTNLDESAHPHANAFTGTNLPLLDAIDGAYELDCTQVAKISRANKTHVLPNHRNTFRHWLRANAKRHDAQVEAAAQRRGAVETIDNIDAQIADLDAERNAMQVEAKELKERKKALRGETGVKRK
;
A
#
# COMPACT_ATOMS: atom_id res chain seq x y z
N MET A 1 -9.48 -26.51 39.39
CA MET A 1 -10.42 -25.50 39.91
C MET A 1 -11.75 -25.68 39.23
N LYS A 2 -12.84 -25.84 39.99
CA LYS A 2 -14.20 -25.84 39.46
C LYS A 2 -14.56 -24.42 39.00
N GLY A 3 -15.38 -24.29 37.96
CA GLY A 3 -15.55 -23.05 37.19
C GLY A 3 -15.88 -21.78 38.00
N GLU A 4 -16.58 -21.90 39.13
CA GLU A 4 -16.91 -20.75 40.00
C GLU A 4 -15.72 -20.24 40.83
N GLU A 5 -14.84 -21.13 41.31
CA GLU A 5 -13.63 -20.71 42.06
C GLU A 5 -12.64 -19.97 41.15
N PHE A 6 -12.62 -20.29 39.86
CA PHE A 6 -11.79 -19.60 38.87
C PHE A 6 -12.26 -18.16 38.65
N VAL A 7 -13.56 -17.93 38.59
CA VAL A 7 -14.12 -16.58 38.43
C VAL A 7 -13.80 -15.72 39.66
N TRP A 8 -13.98 -16.26 40.87
CA TRP A 8 -13.64 -15.55 42.12
C TRP A 8 -12.14 -15.28 42.28
N TYR A 9 -11.29 -16.23 41.89
CA TYR A 9 -9.83 -16.05 41.91
C TYR A 9 -9.37 -15.01 40.86
N PHE A 10 -9.97 -15.04 39.68
CA PHE A 10 -9.69 -14.10 38.60
C PHE A 10 -10.10 -12.67 38.96
N LEU A 11 -11.25 -12.49 39.63
CA LEU A 11 -11.72 -11.20 40.12
C LEU A 11 -10.82 -10.61 41.22
N LYS A 12 -10.33 -11.45 42.14
CA LYS A 12 -9.35 -11.02 43.16
C LYS A 12 -8.00 -10.59 42.57
N LEU A 13 -7.65 -11.06 41.38
CA LEU A 13 -6.42 -10.67 40.68
C LEU A 13 -6.60 -9.42 39.82
N CYS A 14 -7.81 -9.19 39.30
CA CYS A 14 -8.15 -8.05 38.45
C CYS A 14 -8.56 -6.80 39.25
N LEU A 15 -7.94 -6.55 40.41
CA LEU A 15 -8.23 -5.49 41.42
C LEU A 15 -8.46 -4.07 40.88
N ILE A 16 -8.21 -3.82 39.59
CA ILE A 16 -8.50 -2.55 38.89
C ILE A 16 -10.00 -2.39 38.57
N HIS A 17 -10.77 -3.47 38.43
CA HIS A 17 -12.21 -3.40 38.09
C HIS A 17 -13.15 -3.42 39.30
N HIS A 18 -12.68 -3.86 40.48
CA HIS A 18 -13.52 -4.00 41.66
C HIS A 18 -13.97 -2.64 42.23
N ASP A 19 -13.16 -1.59 42.09
CA ASP A 19 -13.48 -0.26 42.63
C ASP A 19 -14.53 0.49 41.80
N ARG A 20 -14.74 0.12 40.53
CA ARG A 20 -15.70 0.80 39.64
C ARG A 20 -17.07 0.14 39.60
N TYR A 21 -17.15 -1.13 39.98
CA TYR A 21 -18.32 -1.96 39.77
C TYR A 21 -18.51 -2.91 40.95
N ALA A 22 -19.18 -2.44 41.99
CA ALA A 22 -19.89 -3.30 42.94
C ALA A 22 -21.05 -3.99 42.17
N LEU A 23 -20.73 -4.92 41.28
CA LEU A 23 -21.71 -5.57 40.43
C LEU A 23 -22.36 -6.75 41.15
N ASP A 24 -23.69 -6.74 41.11
CA ASP A 24 -24.55 -7.86 41.44
C ASP A 24 -24.06 -9.16 40.77
N SER A 25 -24.20 -10.28 41.47
CA SER A 25 -23.66 -11.59 41.10
C SER A 25 -24.06 -12.04 39.70
N ASP A 26 -25.26 -11.67 39.26
CA ASP A 26 -25.81 -12.09 37.97
C ASP A 26 -25.29 -11.26 36.79
N LEU A 27 -25.14 -9.94 36.95
CA LEU A 27 -24.50 -9.09 35.92
C LEU A 27 -23.05 -9.50 35.66
N LEU A 28 -22.36 -9.94 36.71
CA LEU A 28 -21.00 -10.46 36.63
C LEU A 28 -20.92 -11.79 35.87
N LYS A 29 -21.90 -12.69 36.08
CA LYS A 29 -21.98 -13.95 35.32
C LYS A 29 -22.25 -13.69 33.85
N ASP A 30 -23.14 -12.76 33.53
CA ASP A 30 -23.46 -12.38 32.15
C ASP A 30 -22.26 -11.74 31.45
N TRP A 31 -21.58 -10.82 32.14
CA TRP A 31 -20.33 -10.24 31.65
C TRP A 31 -19.26 -11.32 31.42
N TRP A 32 -19.09 -12.25 32.35
CA TRP A 32 -18.12 -13.34 32.18
C TRP A 32 -18.50 -14.27 31.01
N ALA A 33 -19.79 -14.57 30.82
CA ALA A 33 -20.26 -15.40 29.71
C ALA A 33 -19.95 -14.75 28.35
N ASP A 34 -20.09 -13.42 28.24
CA ASP A 34 -19.74 -12.64 27.06
C ASP A 34 -18.23 -12.64 26.78
N LYS A 35 -17.39 -12.50 27.82
CA LYS A 35 -15.93 -12.40 27.66
C LYS A 35 -15.20 -13.74 27.56
N LYS A 36 -15.76 -14.82 28.10
CA LYS A 36 -15.21 -16.18 28.06
C LYS A 36 -14.79 -16.69 26.66
N PRO A 37 -15.56 -16.50 25.56
CA PRO A 37 -15.14 -16.92 24.22
C PRO A 37 -13.98 -16.09 23.65
N HIS A 38 -13.71 -14.92 24.23
CA HIS A 38 -12.67 -14.00 23.77
C HIS A 38 -11.38 -14.20 24.58
N GLY A 39 -10.66 -15.29 24.30
CA GLY A 39 -9.44 -15.66 25.05
C GLY A 39 -8.36 -14.56 25.14
N TRP A 40 -8.32 -13.64 24.16
CA TRP A 40 -7.42 -12.48 24.17
C TRP A 40 -7.76 -11.46 25.27
N PHE A 41 -9.02 -11.37 25.69
CA PHE A 41 -9.50 -10.41 26.68
C PHE A 41 -8.92 -10.68 28.08
N VAL A 42 -8.67 -11.95 28.40
CA VAL A 42 -8.09 -12.33 29.70
C VAL A 42 -6.66 -11.82 29.84
N GLY A 43 -5.87 -11.91 28.76
CA GLY A 43 -4.47 -11.45 28.75
C GLY A 43 -4.33 -9.93 28.73
N SER A 44 -5.40 -9.18 28.45
CA SER A 44 -5.34 -7.73 28.39
C SER A 44 -5.73 -7.05 29.70
N ILE A 45 -6.54 -7.69 30.54
CA ILE A 45 -6.91 -7.15 31.87
C ILE A 45 -6.10 -7.74 33.02
N ASN A 46 -5.29 -8.77 32.77
CA ASN A 46 -4.52 -9.46 33.80
C ASN A 46 -3.07 -9.66 33.37
N LYS A 47 -2.15 -9.01 34.09
CA LYS A 47 -0.71 -9.06 33.87
C LYS A 47 -0.14 -10.48 33.79
N ASN A 48 -0.69 -11.43 34.54
CA ASN A 48 -0.17 -12.80 34.60
C ASN A 48 -0.52 -13.61 33.35
N PHE A 49 -1.53 -13.17 32.59
CA PHE A 49 -1.97 -13.79 31.34
C PHE A 49 -1.59 -12.93 30.12
N SER A 50 -0.96 -11.77 30.34
CA SER A 50 -0.50 -10.90 29.26
C SER A 50 0.78 -11.44 28.65
N LEU A 51 0.91 -11.34 27.32
CA LEU A 51 2.17 -11.54 26.62
C LEU A 51 3.06 -10.29 26.65
N MET A 52 2.55 -9.18 27.20
CA MET A 52 3.28 -7.93 27.34
C MET A 52 4.34 -8.04 28.45
N PRO A 53 5.55 -7.47 28.27
CA PRO A 53 6.49 -7.29 29.36
C PRO A 53 5.86 -6.57 30.55
N VAL A 54 6.19 -7.00 31.77
CA VAL A 54 5.55 -6.53 33.01
C VAL A 54 5.70 -5.01 33.17
N GLU A 55 6.86 -4.47 32.80
CA GLU A 55 7.18 -3.06 32.88
C GLU A 55 6.23 -2.23 31.99
N ASN A 56 5.95 -2.71 30.78
CA ASN A 56 5.07 -2.04 29.83
C ASN A 56 3.60 -2.12 30.28
N PHE A 57 3.19 -3.25 30.87
CA PHE A 57 1.85 -3.41 31.43
C PHE A 57 1.61 -2.44 32.59
N MET A 58 2.60 -2.28 33.48
CA MET A 58 2.50 -1.38 34.65
C MET A 58 2.57 0.11 34.27
N LEU A 59 3.16 0.44 33.12
CA LEU A 59 3.20 1.80 32.57
C LEU A 59 1.92 2.17 31.80
N THR A 60 1.06 1.19 31.50
CA THR A 60 -0.20 1.45 30.79
C THR A 60 -1.22 2.00 31.81
N PRO A 61 -1.75 3.22 31.61
CA PRO A 61 -2.73 3.80 32.52
C PRO A 61 -3.99 2.92 32.62
N ASN A 62 -4.51 2.75 33.85
CA ASN A 62 -5.68 1.89 34.14
C ASN A 62 -6.99 2.39 33.50
N ASP A 63 -7.00 3.60 32.96
CA ASP A 63 -8.10 4.22 32.22
C ASP A 63 -7.94 4.13 30.69
N THR A 64 -6.82 3.59 30.19
CA THR A 64 -6.61 3.38 28.76
C THR A 64 -7.56 2.29 28.28
N ASN A 65 -8.43 2.65 27.35
CA ASN A 65 -9.34 1.69 26.73
C ASN A 65 -8.52 0.62 26.02
N LEU A 66 -8.90 -0.62 26.26
CA LEU A 66 -8.19 -1.80 25.79
C LEU A 66 -8.17 -1.87 24.25
N ASP A 67 -9.21 -1.34 23.61
CA ASP A 67 -9.31 -1.18 22.16
C ASP A 67 -8.39 -0.06 21.62
N GLU A 68 -8.15 0.99 22.40
CA GLU A 68 -7.30 2.12 22.00
C GLU A 68 -5.81 1.71 21.98
N SER A 69 -5.42 0.81 22.89
CA SER A 69 -4.08 0.21 22.92
C SER A 69 -3.81 -0.78 21.78
N ALA A 70 -4.83 -1.18 21.02
CA ALA A 70 -4.69 -2.05 19.84
C ALA A 70 -4.39 -1.26 18.55
N HIS A 71 -4.61 0.06 18.53
CA HIS A 71 -4.30 0.91 17.38
C HIS A 71 -2.81 0.99 17.00
N PRO A 72 -1.85 0.97 17.96
CA PRO A 72 -0.43 0.77 17.63
C PRO A 72 -0.16 -0.51 16.82
N HIS A 73 -0.91 -1.59 17.05
CA HIS A 73 -0.79 -2.83 16.29
C HIS A 73 -1.29 -2.67 14.86
N ALA A 74 -2.40 -1.94 14.67
CA ALA A 74 -2.88 -1.58 13.33
C ALA A 74 -1.87 -0.69 12.59
N ASN A 75 -1.26 0.31 13.27
CA ASN A 75 -0.23 1.16 12.71
C ASN A 75 1.06 0.41 12.31
N ALA A 76 1.45 -0.59 13.10
CA ALA A 76 2.58 -1.47 12.78
C ALA A 76 2.27 -2.35 11.55
N PHE A 77 1.02 -2.79 11.39
CA PHE A 77 0.60 -3.64 10.26
C PHE A 77 0.37 -2.85 8.95
N THR A 78 -0.08 -1.59 9.03
CA THR A 78 -0.30 -0.69 7.88
C THR A 78 0.94 0.15 7.52
N GLY A 79 2.03 0.05 8.28
CA GLY A 79 3.32 0.68 8.00
C GLY A 79 3.31 2.21 8.05
N THR A 80 2.35 2.81 8.75
CA THR A 80 2.06 4.25 8.63
C THR A 80 2.88 5.10 9.60
N ASN A 81 3.54 4.51 10.62
CA ASN A 81 4.47 5.16 11.55
C ASN A 81 4.01 6.55 12.06
N LEU A 82 2.69 6.73 12.25
CA LEU A 82 2.15 7.96 12.81
C LEU A 82 2.42 8.01 14.32
N PRO A 83 2.76 9.19 14.87
CA PRO A 83 2.72 9.42 16.31
C PRO A 83 1.37 9.00 16.90
N LEU A 84 1.38 8.47 18.13
CA LEU A 84 0.19 7.87 18.75
C LEU A 84 -1.02 8.81 18.74
N LEU A 85 -0.82 10.08 19.07
CA LEU A 85 -1.88 11.09 19.09
C LEU A 85 -2.46 11.33 17.68
N ASP A 86 -1.61 11.51 16.67
CA ASP A 86 -2.05 11.70 15.28
C ASP A 86 -2.84 10.49 14.75
N ALA A 87 -2.47 9.28 15.19
CA ALA A 87 -3.20 8.07 14.86
C ALA A 87 -4.57 8.00 15.55
N ILE A 88 -4.65 8.42 16.82
CA ILE A 88 -5.91 8.49 17.57
C ILE A 88 -6.84 9.52 16.92
N ASP A 89 -6.33 10.71 16.60
CA ASP A 89 -7.10 11.77 15.96
C ASP A 89 -7.58 11.33 14.56
N GLY A 90 -6.70 10.70 13.77
CA GLY A 90 -7.06 10.15 12.46
C GLY A 90 -8.11 9.02 12.55
N ALA A 91 -8.06 8.19 13.60
CA ALA A 91 -9.07 7.17 13.84
C ALA A 91 -10.42 7.80 14.25
N TYR A 92 -10.40 8.80 15.11
CA TYR A 92 -11.60 9.54 15.53
C TYR A 92 -12.32 10.20 14.35
N GLU A 93 -11.58 10.85 13.44
CA GLU A 93 -12.14 11.39 12.20
C GLU A 93 -12.79 10.30 11.34
N LEU A 94 -12.11 9.17 11.18
CA LEU A 94 -12.64 8.03 10.43
C LEU A 94 -13.96 7.54 11.04
N ASP A 95 -14.02 7.36 12.35
CA ASP A 95 -15.21 6.90 13.06
C ASP A 95 -16.37 7.88 12.92
N CYS A 96 -16.10 9.19 13.04
CA CYS A 96 -17.09 10.23 12.78
C CYS A 96 -17.68 10.12 11.37
N THR A 97 -16.85 9.85 10.34
CA THR A 97 -17.36 9.67 8.98
C THR A 97 -18.20 8.40 8.82
N GLN A 98 -17.89 7.33 9.54
CA GLN A 98 -18.66 6.09 9.52
C GLN A 98 -20.01 6.26 10.21
N VAL A 99 -20.03 6.89 11.38
CA VAL A 99 -21.26 7.26 12.09
C VAL A 99 -22.16 8.13 11.20
N ALA A 100 -21.60 9.13 10.53
CA ALA A 100 -22.35 9.98 9.60
C ALA A 100 -22.96 9.18 8.43
N LYS A 101 -22.22 8.22 7.86
CA LYS A 101 -22.73 7.34 6.79
C LYS A 101 -23.85 6.43 7.27
N ILE A 102 -23.73 5.85 8.46
CA ILE A 102 -24.76 4.99 9.05
C ILE A 102 -26.01 5.83 9.36
N SER A 103 -25.84 7.01 9.97
CA SER A 103 -26.95 7.93 10.26
C SER A 103 -27.68 8.35 8.98
N ARG A 104 -26.93 8.67 7.92
CA ARG A 104 -27.51 8.99 6.61
C ARG A 104 -28.28 7.81 6.02
N ALA A 105 -27.70 6.61 6.04
CA ALA A 105 -28.34 5.40 5.54
C ALA A 105 -29.65 5.08 6.28
N ASN A 106 -29.67 5.29 7.61
CA ASN A 106 -30.87 5.12 8.43
C ASN A 106 -31.94 6.16 8.08
N LYS A 107 -31.56 7.41 7.78
CA LYS A 107 -32.50 8.49 7.41
C LYS A 107 -33.05 8.35 5.99
N THR A 108 -32.20 8.00 5.02
CA THR A 108 -32.59 7.95 3.61
C THR A 108 -33.06 6.57 3.17
N HIS A 109 -32.88 5.54 3.99
CA HIS A 109 -33.06 4.12 3.65
C HIS A 109 -32.24 3.67 2.42
N VAL A 110 -31.21 4.42 2.05
CA VAL A 110 -30.29 4.09 0.97
C VAL A 110 -28.96 3.69 1.57
N LEU A 111 -28.60 2.42 1.41
CA LEU A 111 -27.33 1.89 1.92
C LEU A 111 -26.13 2.50 1.18
N PRO A 112 -24.99 2.70 1.87
CA PRO A 112 -23.75 3.12 1.23
C PRO A 112 -23.33 2.12 0.15
N ASN A 113 -22.97 2.61 -1.04
CA ASN A 113 -22.51 1.75 -2.12
C ASN A 113 -21.14 1.15 -1.78
N HIS A 114 -21.14 -0.09 -1.29
CA HIS A 114 -19.92 -0.83 -0.94
C HIS A 114 -19.03 -1.14 -2.16
N ARG A 115 -19.55 -1.01 -3.39
CA ARG A 115 -18.82 -1.25 -4.65
C ARG A 115 -18.12 0.01 -5.19
N ASN A 116 -18.33 1.18 -4.57
CA ASN A 116 -17.71 2.44 -4.96
C ASN A 116 -17.26 3.24 -3.74
N THR A 117 -16.41 2.62 -2.91
CA THR A 117 -15.81 3.29 -1.75
C THR A 117 -14.61 4.14 -2.18
N PHE A 118 -14.19 5.07 -1.32
CA PHE A 118 -12.98 5.86 -1.54
C PHE A 118 -11.75 4.98 -1.85
N ARG A 119 -11.62 3.83 -1.16
CA ARG A 119 -10.55 2.85 -1.44
C ARG A 119 -10.61 2.31 -2.87
N HIS A 120 -11.81 2.02 -3.38
CA HIS A 120 -11.99 1.58 -4.77
C HIS A 120 -11.60 2.69 -5.74
N TRP A 121 -12.00 3.93 -5.47
CA TRP A 121 -11.63 5.09 -6.29
C TRP A 121 -10.11 5.34 -6.30
N LEU A 122 -9.48 5.36 -5.12
CA LEU A 122 -8.05 5.56 -4.98
C LEU A 122 -7.25 4.47 -5.72
N ARG A 123 -7.64 3.20 -5.55
CA ARG A 123 -7.03 2.07 -6.25
C ARG A 123 -7.20 2.14 -7.77
N ALA A 124 -8.38 2.53 -8.24
CA ALA A 124 -8.64 2.70 -9.67
C ALA A 124 -7.84 3.87 -10.26
N ASN A 125 -7.69 4.97 -9.52
CA ASN A 125 -6.85 6.09 -9.92
C ASN A 125 -5.37 5.72 -9.97
N ALA A 126 -4.85 5.07 -8.93
CA ALA A 126 -3.47 4.60 -8.91
C ALA A 126 -3.18 3.69 -10.13
N LYS A 127 -4.05 2.71 -10.39
CA LYS A 127 -3.91 1.83 -11.56
C LYS A 127 -3.90 2.59 -12.89
N ARG A 128 -4.75 3.63 -13.04
CA ARG A 128 -4.77 4.46 -14.25
C ARG A 128 -3.49 5.27 -14.40
N HIS A 129 -3.00 5.83 -13.30
CA HIS A 129 -1.75 6.58 -13.28
C HIS A 129 -0.56 5.68 -13.66
N ASP A 130 -0.45 4.51 -13.05
CA ASP A 130 0.62 3.55 -13.34
C ASP A 130 0.61 3.13 -14.81
N ALA A 131 -0.57 2.82 -15.36
CA ALA A 131 -0.72 2.47 -16.77
C ALA A 131 -0.31 3.62 -17.71
N GLN A 132 -0.60 4.88 -17.35
CA GLN A 132 -0.14 6.04 -18.12
C GLN A 132 1.37 6.21 -18.08
N VAL A 133 1.99 6.03 -16.91
CA VAL A 133 3.44 6.08 -16.74
C VAL A 133 4.11 4.99 -17.57
N GLU A 134 3.58 3.78 -17.54
CA GLU A 134 4.10 2.63 -18.29
C GLU A 134 3.97 2.84 -19.80
N ALA A 135 2.81 3.30 -20.28
CA ALA A 135 2.61 3.65 -21.68
C ALA A 135 3.53 4.80 -22.16
N ALA A 136 3.76 5.80 -21.31
CA ALA A 136 4.70 6.88 -21.61
C ALA A 136 6.15 6.38 -21.68
N ALA A 137 6.55 5.47 -20.79
CA ALA A 137 7.87 4.85 -20.82
C ALA A 137 8.08 4.01 -22.10
N GLN A 138 7.08 3.20 -22.47
CA GLN A 138 7.11 2.42 -23.72
C GLN A 138 7.22 3.33 -24.95
N ARG A 139 6.46 4.43 -24.99
CA ARG A 139 6.55 5.41 -26.07
C ARG A 139 7.94 6.04 -26.14
N ARG A 140 8.54 6.42 -25.01
CA ARG A 140 9.91 6.97 -24.99
C ARG A 140 10.93 5.98 -25.56
N GLY A 141 10.90 4.72 -25.14
CA GLY A 141 11.80 3.69 -25.67
C GLY A 141 11.61 3.45 -27.18
N ALA A 142 10.36 3.51 -27.67
CA ALA A 142 10.08 3.40 -29.10
C ALA A 142 10.64 4.59 -29.89
N VAL A 143 10.52 5.81 -29.38
CA VAL A 143 11.10 7.02 -29.99
C VAL A 143 12.63 6.91 -30.04
N GLU A 144 13.28 6.55 -28.93
CA GLU A 144 14.73 6.34 -28.90
C GLU A 144 15.20 5.28 -29.91
N THR A 145 14.38 4.26 -30.16
CA THR A 145 14.67 3.22 -31.16
C THR A 145 14.56 3.75 -32.58
N ILE A 146 13.54 4.57 -32.87
CA ILE A 146 13.35 5.23 -34.17
C ILE A 146 14.52 6.18 -34.43
N ASP A 147 14.87 7.03 -33.46
CA ASP A 147 15.97 7.99 -33.59
C ASP A 147 17.31 7.29 -33.90
N ASN A 148 17.57 6.14 -33.27
CA ASN A 148 18.75 5.32 -33.57
C ASN A 148 18.72 4.74 -34.99
N ILE A 149 17.57 4.29 -35.48
CA ILE A 149 17.42 3.78 -36.85
C ILE A 149 17.63 4.91 -37.85
N ASP A 150 17.05 6.09 -37.61
CA ASP A 150 17.22 7.26 -38.47
C ASP A 150 18.68 7.71 -38.54
N ALA A 151 19.41 7.65 -37.43
CA ALA A 151 20.85 7.90 -37.41
C ALA A 151 21.62 6.89 -38.28
N GLN A 152 21.31 5.59 -38.19
CA GLN A 152 21.95 4.56 -39.03
C GLN A 152 21.64 4.74 -40.52
N ILE A 153 20.41 5.14 -40.86
CA ILE A 153 20.03 5.45 -42.25
C ILE A 153 20.85 6.63 -42.77
N ALA A 154 20.99 7.69 -41.97
CA ALA A 154 21.76 8.87 -42.35
C ALA A 154 23.24 8.53 -42.59
N ASP A 155 23.85 7.69 -41.74
CA ASP A 155 25.22 7.22 -41.91
C ASP A 155 25.39 6.40 -43.20
N LEU A 156 24.48 5.45 -43.46
CA LEU A 156 24.50 4.64 -44.68
C LEU A 156 24.31 5.48 -45.95
N ASP A 157 23.45 6.50 -45.91
CA ASP A 157 23.28 7.41 -47.05
C ASP A 157 24.51 8.28 -47.29
N ALA A 158 25.21 8.71 -46.24
CA ALA A 158 26.48 9.42 -46.35
C ALA A 158 27.56 8.54 -47.01
N GLU A 159 27.69 7.28 -46.57
CA GLU A 159 28.60 6.30 -47.19
C GLU A 159 28.24 6.03 -48.65
N ARG A 160 26.96 5.82 -48.95
CA ARG A 160 26.46 5.61 -50.32
C ARG A 160 26.83 6.78 -51.23
N ASN A 161 26.66 8.01 -50.75
CA ASN A 161 26.97 9.20 -51.53
C ASN A 161 28.49 9.32 -51.77
N ALA A 162 29.33 9.01 -50.78
CA ALA A 162 30.78 8.97 -50.95
C ALA A 162 31.21 7.92 -51.99
N MET A 163 30.67 6.70 -51.91
CA MET A 163 30.91 5.64 -52.90
C MET A 163 30.45 6.03 -54.30
N GLN A 164 29.35 6.78 -54.44
CA GLN A 164 28.89 7.27 -55.74
C GLN A 164 29.85 8.30 -56.35
N VAL A 165 30.45 9.17 -55.53
CA VAL A 165 31.45 10.14 -56.00
C VAL A 165 32.69 9.38 -56.50
N GLU A 166 33.21 8.45 -55.71
CA GLU A 166 34.36 7.63 -56.11
C GLU A 166 34.08 6.81 -57.39
N ALA A 167 32.89 6.24 -57.50
CA ALA A 167 32.47 5.51 -58.70
C ALA A 167 32.41 6.39 -59.95
N LYS A 168 32.05 7.68 -59.81
CA LYS A 168 32.10 8.65 -60.92
C LYS A 168 33.54 8.95 -61.32
N GLU A 169 34.42 9.22 -60.36
CA GLU A 169 35.84 9.49 -60.62
C GLU A 169 36.54 8.31 -61.32
N LEU A 170 36.29 7.08 -60.88
CA LEU A 170 36.82 5.86 -61.52
C LEU A 170 36.29 5.69 -62.96
N LYS A 171 35.02 6.03 -63.22
CA LYS A 171 34.46 5.99 -64.58
C LYS A 171 35.10 7.04 -65.49
N GLU A 172 35.33 8.25 -64.99
CA GLU A 172 36.02 9.30 -65.73
C GLU A 172 37.46 8.93 -66.04
N ARG A 173 38.20 8.42 -65.05
CA ARG A 173 39.58 7.96 -65.21
C ARG A 173 39.68 6.80 -66.21
N LYS A 174 38.73 5.86 -66.17
CA LYS A 174 38.59 4.79 -67.17
C LYS A 174 38.31 5.34 -68.57
N LYS A 175 37.47 6.37 -68.70
CA LYS A 175 37.16 7.00 -69.99
C LYS A 175 38.38 7.72 -70.56
N ALA A 176 39.13 8.46 -69.74
CA ALA A 176 40.37 9.13 -70.12
C ALA A 176 41.42 8.12 -70.61
N LEU A 177 41.68 7.07 -69.84
CA LEU A 177 42.62 6.00 -70.21
C LEU A 177 42.23 5.30 -71.53
N ARG A 178 40.94 5.08 -71.78
CA ARG A 178 40.45 4.53 -73.07
C ARG A 178 40.68 5.47 -74.24
N GLY A 179 40.59 6.79 -74.02
CA GLY A 179 40.89 7.80 -75.03
C GLY A 179 42.37 7.85 -75.37
N GLU A 180 43.25 7.78 -74.37
CA GLU A 180 44.71 7.84 -74.53
C GLU A 180 45.31 6.58 -75.14
N THR A 181 44.85 5.40 -74.72
CA THR A 181 45.46 4.11 -75.13
C THR A 181 44.79 3.46 -76.34
N GLY A 182 43.59 3.91 -76.74
CA GLY A 182 42.83 3.34 -77.86
C GLY A 182 42.35 1.89 -77.65
N VAL A 183 42.57 1.31 -76.47
CA VAL A 183 42.28 -0.11 -76.20
C VAL A 183 40.78 -0.33 -76.01
N LYS A 184 40.14 -0.97 -77.00
CA LYS A 184 38.80 -1.56 -76.88
C LYS A 184 38.93 -2.98 -76.33
N ARG A 185 38.50 -3.20 -75.09
CA ARG A 185 38.27 -4.56 -74.58
C ARG A 185 37.15 -5.21 -75.40
N LYS A 186 37.42 -6.39 -75.96
CA LYS A 186 36.42 -7.28 -76.58
C LYS A 186 35.31 -7.61 -75.58
#